data_AF-A0A5B8YEG4-F1
#
_entry.id   AF-A0A5B8YEG4-F1
#
_cell.length_a   1.000
_cell.length_b   1.000
_cell.length_c   1.000
_cell.angle_alpha   90.00
_cell.angle_beta   90.00
_cell.angle_gamma   90.00
#
_symmetry.space_group_name_H-M   'P 1'
#
loop_
_entity.id
_entity.type
_entity.pdbx_description
1 polymer ?
#
loop_
_entity_poly.entity_id
_entity_poly.type
_entity_poly.pdbx_seq_one_letter_code
_entity_poly.pdbx_strand_id
1 'polypeptide(L)'
;MKLRKVLLVAILSGIAFTSCKDNKTDDDIDDRMEMERMEADREAEMRADRERLERENNINARLQANQNLTTFNEGWNRNQISQNLDGTRMAGDTTTARTAGTTQATQGSYTIFAPSNEAYAALTEAQRTQLNDAQRRDRNVASMNYLMVNQRVTADQLKQQIQSGNGKYAIKTMQGENITASIEGDNIILTDAAGNKARVIESDNEGSNGVIHIIDKVLWPKDPTKNEAATRTGTTAGTTTGSATP
;
A
#
# COMPACT_ATOMS: atom_id res chain seq x y z
N MET A 1 -24.86 -1.65 59.57
CA MET A 1 -25.48 -0.70 60.50
C MET A 1 -24.62 0.57 60.55
N LYS A 2 -25.15 1.69 60.01
CA LYS A 2 -24.91 3.11 60.39
C LYS A 2 -23.45 3.65 60.28
N LEU A 3 -23.05 4.40 59.24
CA LEU A 3 -23.32 5.80 58.88
C LEU A 3 -22.65 6.87 59.79
N ARG A 4 -22.00 7.87 59.14
CA ARG A 4 -21.61 9.25 59.58
C ARG A 4 -20.18 9.37 60.15
N LYS A 5 -19.29 10.30 59.75
CA LYS A 5 -19.38 11.76 59.50
C LYS A 5 -18.19 12.19 58.58
N VAL A 6 -18.36 12.86 57.43
CA VAL A 6 -18.38 14.33 57.19
C VAL A 6 -17.26 15.14 57.88
N LEU A 7 -16.30 15.63 57.09
CA LEU A 7 -15.58 16.91 57.27
C LEU A 7 -14.94 17.29 55.89
N LEU A 8 -15.65 17.98 54.98
CA LEU A 8 -15.56 19.43 54.75
C LEU A 8 -14.15 20.03 54.94
N VAL A 9 -13.39 20.12 53.84
CA VAL A 9 -12.31 21.11 53.68
C VAL A 9 -12.71 22.00 52.50
N ALA A 10 -13.31 23.15 52.84
CA ALA A 10 -13.43 24.29 51.96
C ALA A 10 -12.30 25.27 52.32
N ILE A 11 -11.36 25.47 51.40
CA ILE A 11 -10.43 26.60 51.36
C ILE A 11 -10.36 26.95 49.85
N LEU A 12 -11.24 27.79 49.30
CA LEU A 12 -11.24 29.25 49.41
C LEU A 12 -9.86 29.86 49.08
N SER A 13 -9.46 29.70 47.82
CA SER A 13 -8.69 30.67 47.04
C SER A 13 -9.55 30.97 45.81
N GLY A 14 -10.42 31.98 45.80
CA GLY A 14 -10.23 33.29 46.39
C GLY A 14 -9.32 34.17 45.53
N ILE A 15 -9.21 33.91 44.22
CA ILE A 15 -8.72 34.93 43.29
C ILE A 15 -9.87 35.92 43.12
N ALA A 16 -9.62 37.11 43.65
CA ALA A 16 -10.54 38.23 43.71
C ALA A 16 -11.05 38.61 42.33
N PHE A 17 -12.37 38.57 42.17
CA PHE A 17 -13.08 39.48 41.28
C PHE A 17 -12.92 40.90 41.85
N THR A 18 -11.94 41.63 41.33
CA THR A 18 -11.90 43.09 41.39
C THR A 18 -11.56 43.58 39.99
N SER A 19 -12.59 43.73 39.15
CA SER A 19 -13.06 45.05 38.76
C SER A 19 -11.96 45.92 38.14
N CYS A 20 -11.57 45.60 36.91
CA CYS A 20 -11.55 46.64 35.88
C CYS A 20 -12.84 46.47 35.09
N LYS A 21 -13.74 47.45 35.28
CA LYS A 21 -14.86 47.69 34.39
C LYS A 21 -14.26 48.22 33.10
N ASP A 22 -13.82 47.30 32.23
CA ASP A 22 -13.37 47.64 30.91
C ASP A 22 -14.42 47.17 29.92
N ASN A 23 -15.01 48.18 29.29
CA ASN A 23 -15.97 48.05 28.22
C ASN A 23 -15.23 47.34 27.08
N LYS A 24 -15.35 46.02 26.95
CA LYS A 24 -14.98 45.38 25.68
C LYS A 24 -15.90 45.97 24.64
N THR A 25 -15.36 46.91 23.86
CA THR A 25 -15.97 47.33 22.60
C THR A 25 -16.24 46.05 21.80
N ASP A 26 -17.37 46.00 21.09
CA ASP A 26 -17.73 44.83 20.27
C ASP A 26 -16.55 44.37 19.37
N ASP A 27 -15.69 45.32 18.98
CA ASP A 27 -14.42 45.15 18.27
C ASP A 27 -13.44 44.14 18.92
N ASP A 28 -13.25 44.12 20.25
CA ASP A 28 -12.30 43.20 20.93
C ASP A 28 -12.80 41.73 20.98
N ILE A 29 -14.11 41.55 20.80
CA ILE A 29 -14.75 40.22 20.69
C ILE A 29 -14.68 39.77 19.23
N ASP A 30 -14.88 40.68 18.28
CA ASP A 30 -14.79 40.41 16.84
C ASP A 30 -13.37 40.01 16.44
N ASP A 31 -12.34 40.73 16.89
CA ASP A 31 -10.92 40.41 16.64
C ASP A 31 -10.53 39.02 17.18
N ARG A 32 -11.10 38.63 18.33
CA ARG A 32 -10.87 37.30 18.92
C ARG A 32 -11.57 36.20 18.12
N MET A 33 -12.80 36.44 17.70
CA MET A 33 -13.54 35.53 16.83
C MET A 33 -12.88 35.41 15.45
N GLU A 34 -12.27 36.47 14.94
CA GLU A 34 -11.54 36.47 13.67
C GLU A 34 -10.21 35.70 13.77
N MET A 35 -9.47 35.85 14.87
CA MET A 35 -8.27 35.04 15.13
C MET A 35 -8.61 33.54 15.28
N GLU A 36 -9.68 33.19 16.00
CA GLU A 36 -10.14 31.80 16.13
C GLU A 36 -10.58 31.19 14.78
N ARG A 37 -11.24 31.99 13.93
CA ARG A 37 -11.58 31.57 12.54
C ARG A 37 -10.32 31.38 11.70
N MET A 38 -9.35 32.29 11.80
CA MET A 38 -8.09 32.20 11.07
C MET A 38 -7.26 30.98 11.49
N GLU A 39 -7.24 30.62 12.77
CA GLU A 39 -6.61 29.39 13.25
C GLU A 39 -7.34 28.14 12.76
N ALA A 40 -8.68 28.14 12.80
CA ALA A 40 -9.49 27.04 12.26
C ALA A 40 -9.28 26.85 10.75
N ASP A 41 -9.19 27.93 9.98
CA ASP A 41 -8.95 27.89 8.54
C ASP A 41 -7.53 27.37 8.22
N ARG A 42 -6.50 27.79 8.97
CA ARG A 42 -5.13 27.26 8.81
C ARG A 42 -5.03 25.79 9.21
N GLU A 43 -5.74 25.36 10.25
CA GLU A 43 -5.82 23.94 10.60
C GLU A 43 -6.54 23.12 9.53
N ALA A 44 -7.63 23.65 8.95
CA ALA A 44 -8.35 23.00 7.87
C ALA A 44 -7.47 22.88 6.61
N GLU A 45 -6.73 23.93 6.27
CA GLU A 45 -5.78 23.93 5.16
C GLU A 45 -4.64 22.93 5.39
N MET A 46 -4.01 22.94 6.57
CA MET A 46 -2.96 21.97 6.90
C MET A 46 -3.47 20.52 6.90
N ARG A 47 -4.71 20.27 7.33
CA ARG A 47 -5.34 18.95 7.24
C ARG A 47 -5.56 18.55 5.77
N ALA A 48 -6.08 19.44 4.95
CA ALA A 48 -6.30 19.20 3.52
C ALA A 48 -4.99 18.94 2.78
N ASP A 49 -3.93 19.70 3.10
CA ASP A 49 -2.59 19.50 2.53
C ASP A 49 -1.98 18.18 2.98
N ARG A 50 -2.13 17.81 4.25
CA ARG A 50 -1.69 16.49 4.74
C ARG A 50 -2.42 15.36 4.03
N GLU A 51 -3.74 15.46 3.87
CA GLU A 51 -4.53 14.46 3.15
C GLU A 51 -4.19 14.41 1.66
N ARG A 52 -3.86 15.55 1.05
CA ARG A 52 -3.40 15.62 -0.33
C ARG A 52 -2.03 14.97 -0.50
N LEU A 53 -1.08 15.29 0.37
CA LEU A 53 0.26 14.68 0.38
C LEU A 53 0.17 13.17 0.64
N GLU A 54 -0.67 12.75 1.57
CA GLU A 54 -0.90 11.33 1.85
C GLU A 54 -1.52 10.60 0.65
N ARG A 55 -2.47 11.24 -0.05
CA ARG A 55 -3.02 10.72 -1.32
C ARG A 55 -1.97 10.65 -2.41
N GLU A 56 -1.22 11.72 -2.66
CA GLU A 56 -0.15 11.75 -3.68
C GLU A 56 0.95 10.73 -3.37
N ASN A 57 1.20 10.47 -2.09
CA ASN A 57 2.17 9.48 -1.69
C ASN A 57 1.59 8.06 -1.70
N ASN A 58 0.30 7.77 -1.83
CA ASN A 58 -0.17 6.38 -1.85
C ASN A 58 0.27 5.63 -3.12
N ILE A 59 0.78 4.38 -3.01
CA ILE A 59 1.14 3.52 -4.17
C ILE A 59 0.00 3.46 -5.20
N ASN A 60 -1.25 3.31 -4.77
CA ASN A 60 -2.38 3.21 -5.69
C ASN A 60 -2.60 4.51 -6.45
N ALA A 61 -2.37 5.66 -5.81
CA ALA A 61 -2.45 6.95 -6.47
C ALA A 61 -1.29 7.15 -7.45
N ARG A 62 -0.09 6.67 -7.12
CA ARG A 62 1.08 6.68 -8.01
C ARG A 62 0.89 5.80 -9.24
N LEU A 63 0.34 4.59 -9.06
CA LEU A 63 -0.05 3.70 -10.16
C LEU A 63 -1.10 4.34 -11.09
N GLN A 64 -2.04 5.11 -10.54
CA GLN A 64 -3.05 5.83 -11.32
C GLN A 64 -2.50 7.07 -12.02
N ALA A 65 -1.58 7.79 -11.39
CA ALA A 65 -1.00 9.00 -11.94
C ALA A 65 0.04 8.71 -13.04
N ASN A 66 0.75 7.59 -12.93
CA ASN A 66 1.75 7.21 -13.93
C ASN A 66 1.07 6.64 -15.19
N GLN A 67 1.15 7.38 -16.29
CA GLN A 67 0.57 7.00 -17.57
C GLN A 67 1.14 5.68 -18.10
N ASN A 68 2.39 5.34 -17.78
CA ASN A 68 3.02 4.08 -18.20
C ASN A 68 2.48 2.86 -17.43
N LEU A 69 1.64 3.03 -16.41
CA LEU A 69 1.15 1.96 -15.54
C LEU A 69 -0.36 1.76 -15.59
N THR A 70 -1.08 2.45 -16.48
CA THR A 70 -2.55 2.39 -16.56
C THR A 70 -3.05 0.96 -16.76
N THR A 71 -2.44 0.19 -17.67
CA THR A 71 -2.83 -1.21 -17.94
C THR A 71 -2.59 -2.13 -16.74
N PHE A 72 -1.43 -1.98 -16.09
CA PHE A 72 -1.08 -2.72 -14.89
C PHE A 72 -2.06 -2.42 -13.75
N ASN A 73 -2.34 -1.13 -13.51
CA ASN A 73 -3.25 -0.67 -12.48
C ASN A 73 -4.67 -1.23 -12.67
N GLU A 74 -5.19 -1.25 -13.89
CA GLU A 74 -6.49 -1.87 -14.17
C GLU A 74 -6.52 -3.37 -13.86
N GLY A 75 -5.50 -4.11 -14.32
CA GLY A 75 -5.37 -5.54 -14.03
C GLY A 75 -5.26 -5.84 -12.53
N TRP A 76 -4.48 -5.03 -11.81
CA TRP A 76 -4.33 -5.13 -10.37
C TRP A 76 -5.65 -4.89 -9.64
N ASN A 77 -6.38 -3.82 -9.98
CA ASN A 77 -7.67 -3.51 -9.38
C ASN A 77 -8.71 -4.61 -9.63
N ARG A 78 -8.80 -5.15 -10.85
CA ARG A 78 -9.73 -6.26 -11.18
C ARG A 78 -9.49 -7.51 -10.32
N ASN A 79 -8.21 -7.86 -10.12
CA ASN A 79 -7.83 -9.05 -9.37
C ASN A 79 -7.94 -8.86 -7.84
N GLN A 80 -7.75 -7.64 -7.33
CA GLN A 80 -7.92 -7.30 -5.91
C GLN A 80 -9.39 -7.27 -5.48
N ILE A 81 -10.28 -6.65 -6.26
CA ILE A 81 -11.73 -6.62 -5.99
C ILE A 81 -12.31 -8.04 -5.92
N SER A 82 -11.70 -8.98 -6.66
CA SER A 82 -12.09 -10.38 -6.70
C SER A 82 -11.67 -11.22 -5.48
N GLN A 83 -10.61 -10.83 -4.75
CA GLN A 83 -10.16 -11.53 -3.53
C GLN A 83 -10.95 -11.12 -2.29
N ASN A 84 -11.52 -9.92 -2.28
CA ASN A 84 -12.41 -9.45 -1.21
C ASN A 84 -13.83 -10.07 -1.27
N LEU A 85 -14.02 -11.16 -2.03
CA LEU A 85 -15.30 -11.86 -2.18
C LEU A 85 -15.45 -13.06 -1.24
N ASP A 86 -14.64 -13.15 -0.19
CA ASP A 86 -15.02 -13.90 1.02
C ASP A 86 -16.09 -13.10 1.78
N GLY A 87 -17.33 -13.19 1.30
CA GLY A 87 -18.51 -13.18 2.16
C GLY A 87 -19.17 -11.85 2.55
N THR A 88 -18.81 -10.69 2.02
CA THR A 88 -19.66 -9.48 2.18
C THR A 88 -19.88 -8.76 0.86
N ARG A 89 -21.09 -8.94 0.33
CA ARG A 89 -21.62 -8.27 -0.85
C ARG A 89 -21.51 -6.75 -0.70
N MET A 90 -20.71 -6.11 -1.54
CA MET A 90 -20.98 -4.76 -2.01
C MET A 90 -21.36 -4.83 -3.49
N ALA A 91 -22.49 -5.49 -3.75
CA ALA A 91 -23.22 -5.32 -5.00
C ALA A 91 -24.13 -4.10 -4.80
N GLY A 92 -23.69 -2.92 -5.25
CA GLY A 92 -24.57 -1.74 -5.15
C GLY A 92 -23.97 -0.35 -5.29
N ASP A 93 -22.71 -0.16 -5.69
CA ASP A 93 -22.28 1.18 -6.11
C ASP A 93 -21.11 1.09 -7.09
N THR A 94 -21.39 1.32 -8.37
CA THR A 94 -20.39 1.37 -9.45
C THR A 94 -19.84 2.79 -9.65
N THR A 95 -20.16 3.74 -8.75
CA THR A 95 -19.86 5.17 -8.94
C THR A 95 -19.21 5.85 -7.73
N THR A 96 -19.18 5.23 -6.54
CA THR A 96 -18.18 5.61 -5.53
C THR A 96 -16.83 5.01 -5.90
N ALA A 97 -16.06 5.83 -6.58
CA ALA A 97 -14.64 5.72 -6.70
C ALA A 97 -14.00 5.15 -5.41
N ARG A 98 -13.13 4.14 -5.61
CA ARG A 98 -11.80 4.20 -5.02
C ARG A 98 -11.72 3.92 -3.52
N THR A 99 -12.26 2.78 -3.11
CA THR A 99 -11.65 1.99 -2.02
C THR A 99 -11.24 0.60 -2.53
N ALA A 100 -10.73 0.56 -3.77
CA ALA A 100 -9.99 -0.60 -4.27
C ALA A 100 -8.60 -0.60 -3.60
N GLY A 101 -8.38 -1.52 -2.66
CA GLY A 101 -7.04 -1.86 -2.17
C GLY A 101 -6.68 -1.49 -0.73
N THR A 102 -7.62 -1.10 0.14
CA THR A 102 -7.29 -0.92 1.57
C THR A 102 -7.15 -2.24 2.34
N THR A 103 -7.52 -3.38 1.76
CA THR A 103 -7.47 -4.70 2.42
C THR A 103 -6.22 -5.54 2.10
N GLN A 104 -5.08 -4.90 1.82
CA GLN A 104 -3.79 -5.49 2.21
C GLN A 104 -2.71 -4.44 2.52
N ALA A 105 -3.13 -3.30 3.08
CA ALA A 105 -2.24 -2.38 3.76
C ALA A 105 -1.91 -2.90 5.17
N THR A 106 -1.41 -4.13 5.28
CA THR A 106 -0.70 -4.54 6.51
C THR A 106 0.53 -3.65 6.60
N GLN A 107 0.67 -2.93 7.72
CA GLN A 107 1.83 -2.08 8.03
C GLN A 107 3.13 -2.79 7.64
N GLY A 108 3.71 -2.38 6.52
CA GLY A 108 4.81 -3.09 5.89
C GLY A 108 5.34 -2.27 4.72
N SER A 109 6.65 -2.34 4.54
CA SER A 109 7.38 -1.68 3.46
C SER A 109 7.38 -2.60 2.25
N TYR A 110 6.73 -2.21 1.14
CA TYR A 110 6.65 -3.03 -0.07
C TYR A 110 7.54 -2.50 -1.20
N THR A 111 7.87 -3.38 -2.15
CA THR A 111 8.42 -2.98 -3.45
C THR A 111 7.61 -3.67 -4.55
N ILE A 112 7.21 -2.90 -5.57
CA ILE A 112 6.44 -3.40 -6.72
C ILE A 112 7.27 -3.22 -7.99
N PHE A 113 7.48 -4.29 -8.74
CA PHE A 113 8.07 -4.25 -10.07
C PHE A 113 6.95 -4.21 -11.12
N ALA A 114 6.50 -3.00 -11.47
CA ALA A 114 5.33 -2.77 -12.30
C ALA A 114 5.71 -2.73 -13.80
N PRO A 115 5.21 -3.63 -14.65
CA PRO A 115 5.48 -3.57 -16.08
C PRO A 115 4.84 -2.34 -16.72
N SER A 116 5.56 -1.69 -17.63
CA SER A 116 5.05 -0.55 -18.40
C SER A 116 3.93 -0.97 -19.36
N ASN A 117 3.18 0.01 -19.88
CA ASN A 117 2.20 -0.21 -20.93
C ASN A 117 2.81 -0.87 -22.16
N GLU A 118 4.05 -0.49 -22.52
CA GLU A 118 4.79 -1.11 -23.62
C GLU A 118 5.11 -2.58 -23.32
N ALA A 119 5.52 -2.89 -22.09
CA ALA A 119 5.73 -4.26 -21.63
C ALA A 119 4.46 -5.11 -21.75
N TYR A 120 3.31 -4.54 -21.38
CA TYR A 120 1.99 -5.17 -21.51
C TYR A 120 1.55 -5.34 -22.97
N ALA A 121 1.77 -4.33 -23.81
CA ALA A 121 1.44 -4.38 -25.23
C ALA A 121 2.29 -5.41 -26.00
N ALA A 122 3.51 -5.68 -25.52
CA ALA A 122 4.41 -6.68 -26.08
C ALA A 122 4.05 -8.13 -25.72
N LEU A 123 3.04 -8.35 -24.85
CA LEU A 123 2.61 -9.70 -24.48
C LEU A 123 1.96 -10.44 -25.65
N THR A 124 2.26 -11.73 -25.75
CA THR A 124 1.53 -12.63 -26.65
C THR A 124 0.08 -12.81 -26.20
N GLU A 125 -0.80 -13.23 -27.11
CA GLU A 125 -2.21 -13.46 -26.77
C GLU A 125 -2.39 -14.52 -25.68
N ALA A 126 -1.54 -15.55 -25.68
CA ALA A 126 -1.52 -16.56 -24.63
C ALA A 126 -1.18 -15.96 -23.26
N GLN A 127 -0.19 -15.08 -23.17
CA GLN A 127 0.18 -14.39 -21.92
C GLN A 127 -0.90 -13.40 -21.46
N ARG A 128 -1.51 -12.67 -22.40
CA ARG A 128 -2.65 -11.78 -22.12
C ARG A 128 -3.84 -12.55 -21.58
N THR A 129 -4.15 -13.71 -22.17
CA THR A 129 -5.20 -14.60 -21.67
C THR A 129 -4.83 -15.09 -20.29
N GLN A 130 -3.58 -15.51 -20.06
CA GLN A 130 -3.14 -15.93 -18.73
C GLN A 130 -3.32 -14.84 -17.66
N LEU A 131 -3.21 -13.54 -17.96
CA LEU A 131 -3.43 -12.47 -16.97
C LEU A 131 -4.90 -12.07 -16.78
N ASN A 132 -5.74 -12.34 -17.78
CA ASN A 132 -7.13 -11.87 -17.82
C ASN A 132 -8.15 -13.01 -17.73
N ASP A 133 -7.70 -14.27 -17.64
CA ASP A 133 -8.58 -15.42 -17.55
C ASP A 133 -9.23 -15.47 -16.17
N ALA A 134 -10.53 -15.13 -16.14
CA ALA A 134 -11.36 -15.15 -14.94
C ALA A 134 -11.56 -16.57 -14.38
N GLN A 135 -11.30 -17.63 -15.16
CA GLN A 135 -11.34 -19.02 -14.67
C GLN A 135 -10.04 -19.42 -13.96
N ARG A 136 -8.96 -18.64 -14.12
CA ARG A 136 -7.63 -18.91 -13.56
C ARG A 136 -7.17 -17.85 -12.56
N ARG A 137 -8.11 -17.25 -11.82
CA ARG A 137 -7.81 -16.14 -10.88
C ARG A 137 -6.65 -16.42 -9.94
N ASP A 138 -6.54 -17.62 -9.37
CA ASP A 138 -5.44 -17.97 -8.46
C ASP A 138 -4.07 -17.82 -9.13
N ARG A 139 -3.96 -18.17 -10.42
CA ARG A 139 -2.73 -18.00 -11.22
C ARG A 139 -2.47 -16.52 -11.54
N ASN A 140 -3.52 -15.74 -11.77
CA ASN A 140 -3.39 -14.30 -12.02
C ASN A 140 -2.88 -13.61 -10.77
N VAL A 141 -3.45 -13.95 -9.60
CA VAL A 141 -3.02 -13.45 -8.29
C VAL A 141 -1.58 -13.88 -8.00
N ALA A 142 -1.22 -15.14 -8.25
CA ALA A 142 0.17 -15.60 -8.11
C ALA A 142 1.12 -14.77 -9.01
N SER A 143 0.73 -14.52 -10.25
CA SER A 143 1.53 -13.69 -11.18
C SER A 143 1.66 -12.24 -10.70
N MET A 144 0.61 -11.67 -10.10
CA MET A 144 0.69 -10.33 -9.49
C MET A 144 1.57 -10.32 -8.24
N ASN A 145 1.43 -11.31 -7.36
CA ASN A 145 2.24 -11.44 -6.14
C ASN A 145 3.72 -11.71 -6.45
N TYR A 146 4.03 -12.25 -7.63
CA TYR A 146 5.40 -12.43 -8.09
C TYR A 146 6.09 -11.08 -8.37
N LEU A 147 5.32 -10.06 -8.74
CA LEU A 147 5.84 -8.70 -8.97
C LEU A 147 5.99 -7.89 -7.67
N MET A 148 5.60 -8.45 -6.52
CA MET A 148 5.62 -7.78 -5.23
C MET A 148 6.63 -8.41 -4.29
N VAL A 149 7.23 -7.55 -3.46
CA VAL A 149 8.23 -7.94 -2.47
C VAL A 149 7.83 -7.33 -1.13
N ASN A 150 7.89 -8.13 -0.07
CA ASN A 150 7.54 -7.70 1.29
C ASN A 150 8.71 -7.02 2.03
N GLN A 151 9.43 -6.17 1.32
CA GLN A 151 10.46 -5.27 1.84
C GLN A 151 10.57 -4.08 0.90
N ARG A 152 10.92 -2.92 1.44
CA ARG A 152 11.23 -1.73 0.67
C ARG A 152 12.67 -1.83 0.18
N VAL A 153 12.83 -1.79 -1.14
CA VAL A 153 14.10 -1.95 -1.81
C VAL A 153 14.21 -0.84 -2.87
N THR A 154 15.04 0.16 -2.61
CA THR A 154 15.34 1.23 -3.58
C THR A 154 16.34 0.75 -4.64
N ALA A 155 16.50 1.49 -5.73
CA ALA A 155 17.49 1.17 -6.76
C ALA A 155 18.92 1.17 -6.18
N ASP A 156 19.21 2.09 -5.27
CA ASP A 156 20.51 2.15 -4.60
C ASP A 156 20.74 0.95 -3.69
N GLN A 157 19.71 0.51 -2.95
CA GLN A 157 19.78 -0.71 -2.16
C GLN A 157 19.98 -1.93 -3.06
N LEU A 158 19.27 -2.03 -4.20
CA LEU A 158 19.51 -3.09 -5.18
C LEU A 158 20.97 -3.10 -5.65
N LYS A 159 21.50 -1.95 -6.07
CA LYS A 159 22.90 -1.83 -6.52
C LYS A 159 23.90 -2.29 -5.45
N GLN A 160 23.72 -1.85 -4.21
CA GLN A 160 24.58 -2.25 -3.09
C GLN A 160 24.53 -3.75 -2.81
N GLN A 161 23.33 -4.34 -2.81
CA GLN A 161 23.15 -5.77 -2.60
C GLN A 161 23.73 -6.60 -3.76
N ILE A 162 23.56 -6.14 -5.00
CA ILE A 162 24.15 -6.78 -6.18
C ILE A 162 25.68 -6.78 -6.09
N GLN A 163 26.29 -5.64 -5.72
CA GLN A 163 27.73 -5.53 -5.55
C GLN A 163 28.25 -6.45 -4.43
N SER A 164 27.54 -6.50 -3.30
CA SER A 164 27.89 -7.36 -2.17
C SER A 164 27.71 -8.85 -2.47
N GLY A 165 26.77 -9.18 -3.37
CA GLY A 165 26.43 -10.55 -3.77
C GLY A 165 27.19 -11.09 -4.99
N ASN A 166 28.41 -10.63 -5.24
CA ASN A 166 29.23 -11.02 -6.40
C ASN A 166 28.54 -10.79 -7.76
N GLY A 167 27.81 -9.67 -7.90
CA GLY A 167 27.17 -9.26 -9.15
C GLY A 167 25.73 -9.76 -9.32
N LYS A 168 25.14 -10.42 -8.30
CA LYS A 168 23.73 -10.82 -8.30
C LYS A 168 23.10 -10.68 -6.92
N TYR A 169 21.80 -10.39 -6.88
CA TYR A 169 21.01 -10.36 -5.66
C TYR A 169 19.68 -11.09 -5.86
N ALA A 170 19.38 -12.08 -5.02
CA ALA A 170 18.12 -12.83 -5.08
C ALA A 170 17.07 -12.17 -4.16
N ILE A 171 15.94 -11.80 -4.75
CA ILE A 171 14.83 -11.12 -4.09
C ILE A 171 13.67 -12.09 -3.95
N LYS A 172 13.27 -12.42 -2.73
CA LYS A 172 12.09 -13.27 -2.50
C LYS A 172 10.80 -12.50 -2.73
N THR A 173 9.97 -12.97 -3.66
CA THR A 173 8.68 -12.36 -3.99
C THR A 173 7.60 -12.79 -2.99
N MET A 174 6.47 -12.09 -2.99
CA MET A 174 5.31 -12.47 -2.17
C MET A 174 4.68 -13.79 -2.62
N GLN A 175 4.81 -14.14 -3.90
CA GLN A 175 4.38 -15.42 -4.46
C GLN A 175 5.22 -16.60 -3.93
N GLY A 176 6.49 -16.37 -3.60
CA GLY A 176 7.38 -17.32 -2.93
C GLY A 176 8.66 -17.63 -3.72
N GLU A 177 8.61 -17.55 -5.06
CA GLU A 177 9.79 -17.69 -5.92
C GLU A 177 10.64 -16.42 -5.92
N ASN A 178 11.90 -16.53 -6.36
CA ASN A 178 12.84 -15.41 -6.37
C ASN A 178 12.87 -14.70 -7.73
N ILE A 179 13.11 -13.40 -7.70
CA ILE A 179 13.61 -12.60 -8.83
C ILE A 179 15.10 -12.35 -8.58
N THR A 180 15.94 -12.54 -9.60
CA THR A 180 17.38 -12.24 -9.49
C THR A 180 17.68 -10.88 -10.11
N ALA A 181 18.16 -9.94 -9.32
CA ALA A 181 18.65 -8.66 -9.79
C ALA A 181 20.16 -8.72 -10.13
N SER A 182 20.57 -8.06 -11.19
CA SER A 182 21.96 -7.87 -11.63
C SER A 182 22.14 -6.51 -12.28
N ILE A 183 23.39 -6.09 -12.48
CA ILE A 183 23.71 -4.86 -13.23
C ILE A 183 24.25 -5.25 -14.62
N GLU A 184 23.68 -4.66 -15.68
CA GLU A 184 24.20 -4.73 -17.03
C GLU A 184 24.39 -3.30 -17.58
N GLY A 185 25.64 -2.85 -17.69
CA GLY A 185 25.96 -1.44 -17.94
C GLY A 185 25.49 -0.56 -16.78
N ASP A 186 24.71 0.48 -17.08
CA ASP A 186 24.10 1.36 -16.07
C ASP A 186 22.72 0.90 -15.60
N ASN A 187 22.23 -0.23 -16.13
CA ASN A 187 20.85 -0.67 -15.94
C ASN A 187 20.75 -1.79 -14.89
N ILE A 188 19.69 -1.74 -14.08
CA ILE A 188 19.27 -2.86 -13.24
C ILE A 188 18.46 -3.83 -14.10
N ILE A 189 18.89 -5.08 -14.14
CA ILE A 189 18.23 -6.18 -14.84
C ILE A 189 17.66 -7.15 -13.80
N LEU A 190 16.37 -7.46 -13.96
CA LEU A 190 15.64 -8.44 -13.17
C LEU A 190 15.44 -9.68 -14.02
N THR A 191 15.84 -10.83 -13.51
CA THR A 191 15.65 -12.14 -14.15
C THR A 191 14.61 -12.93 -13.36
N ASP A 192 13.55 -13.38 -14.03
CA ASP A 192 12.53 -14.21 -13.40
C ASP A 192 12.98 -15.67 -13.21
N ALA A 193 12.12 -16.47 -12.57
CA ALA A 193 12.38 -17.88 -12.29
C ALA A 193 12.43 -18.76 -13.56
N ALA A 194 11.90 -18.28 -14.68
CA ALA A 194 11.95 -18.92 -15.99
C ALA A 194 13.16 -18.47 -16.84
N GLY A 195 13.94 -17.49 -16.37
CA GLY A 195 15.11 -16.94 -17.06
C GLY A 195 14.82 -15.76 -17.98
N ASN A 196 13.59 -15.23 -18.00
CA ASN A 196 13.30 -14.01 -18.75
C ASN A 196 13.88 -12.79 -18.03
N LYS A 197 14.45 -11.87 -18.79
CA LYS A 197 15.05 -10.64 -18.28
C LYS A 197 14.15 -9.44 -18.56
N ALA A 198 13.91 -8.62 -17.56
CA ALA A 198 13.31 -7.29 -17.64
C ALA A 198 14.28 -6.24 -17.12
N ARG A 199 14.33 -5.08 -17.74
CA ARG A 199 15.13 -3.94 -17.27
C ARG A 199 14.24 -2.97 -16.51
N VAL A 200 14.78 -2.41 -15.43
CA VAL A 200 14.16 -1.28 -14.73
C VAL A 200 14.36 -0.01 -15.55
N ILE A 201 13.27 0.59 -16.02
CA ILE A 201 13.27 1.80 -16.86
C ILE A 201 12.99 3.08 -16.09
N GLU A 202 12.21 3.00 -15.02
CA GLU A 202 12.02 4.08 -14.05
C GLU A 202 12.10 3.47 -12.65
N SER A 203 12.90 4.04 -11.76
CA SER A 203 13.08 3.52 -10.41
C SER A 203 12.62 4.51 -9.35
N ASP A 204 12.43 4.00 -8.13
CA ASP A 204 12.23 4.82 -6.93
C ASP A 204 10.98 5.71 -6.99
N ASN A 205 9.91 5.22 -7.62
CA ASN A 205 8.62 5.89 -7.58
C ASN A 205 8.01 5.71 -6.17
N GLU A 206 8.09 6.76 -5.36
CA GLU A 206 7.76 6.73 -3.94
C GLU A 206 6.26 6.56 -3.65
N GLY A 207 6.00 5.63 -2.74
CA GLY A 207 4.71 5.29 -2.18
C GLY A 207 4.73 5.31 -0.64
N SER A 208 3.61 5.63 0.02
CA SER A 208 3.47 5.73 1.48
C SER A 208 3.64 4.37 2.14
N ASN A 209 3.37 3.32 1.38
CA ASN A 209 3.53 1.92 1.74
C ASN A 209 4.66 1.22 0.97
N GLY A 210 5.51 1.92 0.20
CA GLY A 210 6.60 1.25 -0.52
C GLY A 210 7.21 2.00 -1.69
N VAL A 211 7.83 1.26 -2.61
CA VAL A 211 8.48 1.79 -3.82
C VAL A 211 7.98 1.05 -5.05
N ILE A 212 7.79 1.77 -6.15
CA ILE A 212 7.48 1.19 -7.45
C ILE A 212 8.70 1.34 -8.36
N HIS A 213 9.10 0.25 -9.00
CA HIS A 213 10.08 0.22 -10.07
C HIS A 213 9.37 -0.21 -11.35
N ILE A 214 9.43 0.60 -12.39
CA ILE A 214 8.81 0.32 -13.68
C ILE A 214 9.77 -0.50 -14.52
N ILE A 215 9.26 -1.58 -15.13
CA ILE A 215 10.05 -2.52 -15.91
C ILE A 215 9.55 -2.65 -17.35
N ASP A 216 10.46 -2.92 -18.28
CA ASP A 216 10.14 -3.01 -19.72
C ASP A 216 9.57 -4.35 -20.20
N LYS A 217 9.49 -5.35 -19.32
CA LYS A 217 8.91 -6.67 -19.61
C LYS A 217 8.18 -7.25 -18.40
N VAL A 218 7.17 -8.08 -18.65
CA VAL A 218 6.46 -8.81 -17.60
C VAL A 218 7.32 -9.99 -17.12
N LEU A 219 7.53 -10.07 -15.81
CA LEU A 219 8.22 -11.18 -15.14
C LEU A 219 7.21 -12.24 -14.70
N TRP A 220 7.59 -13.52 -14.76
CA TRP A 220 6.68 -14.63 -14.48
C TRP A 220 7.21 -15.60 -13.43
N PRO A 221 6.35 -16.11 -12.52
CA PRO A 221 6.71 -17.26 -11.71
C PRO A 221 6.89 -18.49 -12.63
N LYS A 222 7.81 -19.38 -12.27
CA LYS A 222 7.97 -20.66 -12.98
C LYS A 222 6.82 -21.60 -12.65
N ASP A 223 6.34 -21.54 -11.41
CA ASP A 223 5.19 -22.30 -10.94
C ASP A 223 4.05 -21.37 -10.50
N PRO A 224 3.09 -21.04 -11.39
CA PRO A 224 1.99 -20.14 -11.08
C PRO A 224 0.95 -20.77 -10.12
N THR A 225 1.17 -22.00 -9.65
CA THR A 225 0.33 -22.64 -8.62
C THR A 225 0.85 -22.40 -7.20
N LYS A 226 2.10 -21.97 -7.05
CA LYS A 226 2.62 -21.49 -5.77
C LYS A 226 2.12 -20.08 -5.49
N ASN A 227 1.63 -19.85 -4.28
CA ASN A 227 1.27 -18.52 -3.80
C ASN A 227 1.39 -18.46 -2.27
N GLU A 228 2.60 -18.21 -1.76
CA GLU A 228 2.85 -18.12 -0.32
C GLU A 228 2.09 -16.96 0.34
N ALA A 229 1.70 -15.93 -0.41
CA ALA A 229 0.87 -14.83 0.11
C ALA A 229 -0.56 -15.29 0.45
N ALA A 230 -1.14 -16.21 -0.33
CA ALA A 230 -2.45 -16.80 -0.03
C ALA A 230 -2.41 -17.76 1.16
N THR A 231 -1.26 -18.38 1.44
CA THR A 231 -1.10 -19.26 2.61
C THR A 231 -1.00 -18.47 3.93
N ARG A 232 -0.49 -17.23 3.89
CA ARG A 232 -0.38 -16.37 5.09
C ARG A 232 -1.74 -15.87 5.61
N THR A 233 -2.76 -15.81 4.75
CA THR A 233 -4.14 -15.48 5.16
C THR A 233 -4.93 -16.69 5.69
N GLY A 234 -4.35 -17.90 5.63
CA GLY A 234 -5.02 -19.16 5.94
C GLY A 234 -4.54 -19.92 7.19
N THR A 235 -3.84 -19.28 8.14
CA THR A 235 -3.39 -19.96 9.38
C THR A 235 -4.38 -19.74 10.54
N THR A 236 -5.62 -20.21 10.37
CA THR A 236 -6.45 -20.77 11.46
C THR A 236 -7.45 -21.79 10.89
N ALA A 237 -6.96 -22.88 10.29
CA ALA A 237 -7.78 -24.08 10.11
C ALA A 237 -6.92 -25.30 10.47
N GLY A 238 -7.30 -25.93 11.58
CA GLY A 238 -6.49 -26.90 12.31
C GLY A 238 -6.07 -28.12 11.49
N THR A 239 -4.80 -28.49 11.74
CA THR A 239 -4.29 -29.84 11.98
C THR A 239 -5.16 -31.01 11.54
N THR A 240 -4.64 -31.67 10.51
CA THR A 240 -4.83 -33.07 10.13
C THR A 240 -4.78 -34.04 11.32
N THR A 241 -5.77 -34.93 11.42
CA THR A 241 -5.51 -36.34 11.80
C THR A 241 -6.56 -37.24 11.13
N GLY A 242 -6.29 -37.59 9.87
CA GLY A 242 -6.87 -38.77 9.24
C GLY A 242 -5.96 -39.96 9.53
N SER A 243 -6.31 -40.75 10.54
CA SER A 243 -5.73 -42.08 10.78
C SER A 243 -6.39 -43.06 9.81
N ALA A 244 -5.64 -43.53 8.81
CA ALA A 244 -6.03 -44.66 7.98
C ALA A 244 -5.48 -45.97 8.56
N THR A 245 -6.37 -46.95 8.54
CA THR A 245 -6.44 -48.28 9.17
C THR A 245 -5.47 -49.32 8.55
N PRO A 246 -5.37 -50.54 9.11
CA PRO A 246 -6.38 -51.59 8.88
C PRO A 246 -6.96 -52.24 10.14
#